data_AF-A0A498DJ36-F1
#
_entry.id   AF-A0A498DJ36-F1
#
_cell.length_a   1.000
_cell.length_b   1.000
_cell.length_c   1.000
_cell.angle_alpha   90.00
_cell.angle_beta   90.00
_cell.angle_gamma   90.00
#
_symmetry.space_group_name_H-M   'P 1'
#
loop_
_entity.id
_entity.type
_entity.pdbx_description
1 polymer ?
#
loop_
_entity_poly.entity_id
_entity_poly.type
_entity_poly.pdbx_seq_one_letter_code
_entity_poly.pdbx_strand_id
1 'polypeptide(L)'
;MAENSNDNGRQDFRINDVIPLSEDRLTAEEFEVNKTKVGVRSRQNGMLRQMVGRDLFSGEQNQVNPEMSQAIEALDAKLNYLIGVNMLNDASHGNMQERPVNLSVTGISFVTDKHYKLGDAVAINLMLPLFPPSILELVGTVVRAPRPKGTKQQVGIKFYYRCDDEEDTISKYVYRRHRETIRAENKNR
;
A
#
# COMPACT_ATOMS: atom_id res chain seq x y z
N MET A 1 -12.82 1.66 39.48
CA MET A 1 -13.78 1.54 38.36
C MET A 1 -13.43 2.64 37.38
N ALA A 2 -12.73 2.32 36.30
CA ALA A 2 -12.37 3.27 35.25
C ALA A 2 -13.18 2.90 34.00
N GLU A 3 -13.95 3.87 33.52
CA GLU A 3 -14.91 3.74 32.43
C GLU A 3 -14.20 3.34 31.13
N ASN A 4 -14.53 2.14 30.64
CA ASN A 4 -14.34 1.75 29.25
C ASN A 4 -15.28 2.60 28.39
N SER A 5 -14.79 3.72 27.88
CA SER A 5 -15.41 4.43 26.76
C SER A 5 -15.21 3.62 25.48
N ASN A 6 -16.09 2.62 25.29
CA ASN A 6 -16.35 1.99 24.01
C ASN A 6 -16.90 3.05 23.03
N ASP A 7 -15.99 3.70 22.30
CA ASP A 7 -16.30 4.59 21.19
C ASP A 7 -16.65 3.73 19.95
N ASN A 8 -17.94 3.44 19.83
CA ASN A 8 -18.56 2.75 18.71
C ASN A 8 -18.35 3.56 17.41
N GLY A 9 -17.46 3.09 16.53
CA GLY A 9 -17.26 3.65 15.19
C GLY A 9 -15.96 3.30 14.47
N ARG A 10 -15.02 2.55 15.09
CA ARG A 10 -13.75 2.16 14.43
C ARG A 10 -13.82 0.74 13.88
N GLN A 11 -14.53 0.54 12.77
CA GLN A 11 -14.57 -0.74 12.05
C GLN A 11 -13.43 -0.91 11.03
N ASP A 12 -12.49 0.03 10.92
CA ASP A 12 -11.30 -0.14 10.08
C ASP A 12 -10.10 -0.59 10.91
N PHE A 13 -9.62 -1.80 10.64
CA PHE A 13 -8.37 -2.31 11.19
C PHE A 13 -7.21 -1.36 10.83
N ARG A 14 -6.35 -1.10 11.82
CA ARG A 14 -5.16 -0.26 11.67
C ARG A 14 -3.91 -1.05 12.00
N ILE A 15 -2.87 -0.83 11.22
CA ILE A 15 -1.55 -1.41 11.42
C ILE A 15 -0.52 -0.30 11.58
N ASN A 16 0.51 -0.55 12.38
CA ASN A 16 1.72 0.25 12.38
C ASN A 16 2.76 -0.48 11.55
N ASP A 17 3.39 0.21 10.62
CA ASP A 17 4.39 -0.39 9.74
C ASP A 17 5.40 0.63 9.24
N VAL A 18 6.47 0.16 8.60
CA VAL A 18 7.43 1.02 7.89
C VAL A 18 7.26 0.80 6.40
N ILE A 19 6.79 1.83 5.68
CA ILE A 19 6.43 1.72 4.27
C ILE A 19 7.16 2.84 3.50
N PRO A 20 7.81 2.53 2.36
CA PRO A 20 8.29 3.56 1.44
C PRO A 20 7.12 4.39 0.91
N LEU A 21 7.18 5.71 1.12
CA LEU A 21 6.16 6.63 0.62
C LEU A 21 6.74 7.96 0.15
N SER A 22 6.03 8.60 -0.77
CA SER A 22 6.22 10.01 -1.12
C SER A 22 4.86 10.71 -1.13
N GLU A 23 4.86 11.98 -0.74
CA GLU A 23 3.67 12.81 -0.66
C GLU A 23 3.92 14.17 -1.33
N ASP A 24 2.97 14.64 -2.14
CA ASP A 24 3.02 15.96 -2.76
C ASP A 24 1.68 16.68 -2.61
N ARG A 25 1.73 17.98 -2.29
CA ARG A 25 0.51 18.80 -2.21
C ARG A 25 -0.02 19.02 -3.62
N LEU A 26 -1.32 18.85 -3.78
CA LEU A 26 -2.05 19.16 -5.00
C LEU A 26 -2.82 20.46 -4.86
N THR A 27 -2.95 21.19 -5.95
CA THR A 27 -3.97 22.23 -6.10
C THR A 27 -5.35 21.60 -6.22
N ALA A 28 -6.42 22.39 -6.01
CA ALA A 28 -7.78 21.90 -6.14
C ALA A 28 -8.09 21.40 -7.56
N GLU A 29 -7.56 22.08 -8.58
CA GLU A 29 -7.71 21.70 -9.99
C GLU A 29 -7.01 20.36 -10.28
N GLU A 30 -5.76 20.20 -9.82
CA GLU A 30 -5.02 18.94 -9.96
C GLU A 30 -5.71 17.79 -9.23
N PHE A 31 -6.31 18.06 -8.06
CA PHE A 31 -7.03 17.06 -7.29
C PHE A 31 -8.26 16.54 -8.04
N GLU A 32 -9.09 17.43 -8.61
CA GLU A 32 -10.26 17.02 -9.40
C GLU A 32 -9.87 16.25 -10.67
N VAL A 33 -8.80 16.68 -11.35
CA VAL A 33 -8.26 15.92 -12.49
C VAL A 33 -7.78 14.54 -12.05
N ASN A 34 -7.05 14.45 -10.94
CA ASN A 34 -6.48 13.19 -10.47
C ASN A 34 -7.52 12.23 -9.88
N LYS A 35 -8.67 12.72 -9.39
CA LYS A 35 -9.80 11.86 -8.99
C LYS A 35 -10.36 11.03 -10.14
N THR A 36 -10.33 11.55 -11.36
CA THR A 36 -10.93 10.90 -12.54
C THR A 36 -9.97 10.00 -13.29
N LYS A 37 -8.66 10.12 -13.02
CA LYS A 37 -7.61 9.40 -13.74
C LYS A 37 -6.93 8.41 -12.80
N VAL A 38 -7.09 7.12 -13.09
CA VAL A 38 -6.27 6.08 -12.46
C VAL A 38 -4.84 6.22 -13.00
N GLY A 39 -3.88 6.27 -12.08
CA GLY A 39 -2.45 6.35 -12.38
C GLY A 39 -1.98 5.32 -13.41
N VAL A 40 -0.99 5.68 -14.24
CA VAL A 40 -0.46 4.76 -15.26
C VAL A 40 0.09 3.49 -14.61
N ARG A 41 0.76 3.62 -13.46
CA ARG A 41 1.30 2.48 -12.70
C ARG A 41 0.21 1.60 -12.12
N SER A 42 -0.84 2.19 -11.56
CA SER A 42 -2.00 1.44 -11.04
C SER A 42 -2.67 0.62 -12.15
N ARG A 43 -2.85 1.21 -13.35
CA ARG A 43 -3.41 0.49 -14.52
C ARG A 43 -2.51 -0.64 -15.01
N GLN A 44 -1.20 -0.40 -15.10
CA GLN A 44 -0.23 -1.43 -15.51
C GLN A 44 -0.20 -2.60 -14.51
N ASN A 45 -0.23 -2.31 -13.20
CA ASN A 45 -0.31 -3.34 -12.17
C ASN A 45 -1.58 -4.20 -12.27
N GLY A 46 -2.75 -3.57 -12.53
CA GLY A 46 -4.00 -4.30 -12.77
C GLY A 46 -3.90 -5.23 -13.99
N MET A 47 -3.37 -4.74 -15.11
CA MET A 47 -3.18 -5.53 -16.34
C MET A 47 -2.21 -6.69 -16.14
N LEU A 48 -1.06 -6.46 -15.47
CA LEU A 48 -0.09 -7.52 -15.18
C LEU A 48 -0.69 -8.61 -14.30
N ARG A 49 -1.45 -8.24 -13.25
CA ARG A 49 -2.16 -9.20 -12.41
C ARG A 49 -3.18 -10.01 -13.19
N GLN A 50 -3.91 -9.38 -14.12
CA GLN A 50 -4.88 -10.07 -14.97
C GLN A 50 -4.21 -11.04 -15.94
N MET A 51 -3.05 -10.68 -16.51
CA MET A 51 -2.28 -11.57 -17.40
C MET A 51 -1.75 -12.78 -16.64
N VAL A 52 -1.11 -12.59 -15.48
CA VAL A 52 -0.57 -13.70 -14.67
C VAL A 52 -1.68 -14.57 -14.06
N GLY A 53 -2.79 -13.97 -13.62
CA GLY A 53 -3.89 -14.69 -13.00
C GLY A 53 -4.72 -15.56 -13.94
N ARG A 54 -4.68 -15.31 -15.26
CA ARG A 54 -5.45 -16.09 -16.25
C ARG A 54 -4.85 -17.47 -16.50
N ASP A 55 -3.53 -17.60 -16.38
CA ASP A 55 -2.80 -18.82 -16.78
C ASP A 55 -2.58 -19.81 -15.63
N LEU A 56 -2.74 -19.40 -14.37
CA LEU A 56 -2.59 -20.28 -13.21
C LEU A 56 -3.79 -21.24 -12.99
N PHE A 57 -4.94 -20.95 -13.61
CA PHE A 57 -6.19 -21.70 -13.42
C PHE A 57 -6.71 -22.40 -14.69
N SER A 58 -6.05 -22.24 -15.83
CA SER A 58 -6.29 -23.04 -17.04
C SER A 58 -5.62 -24.40 -16.88
N GLY A 59 -6.25 -25.24 -16.07
CA GLY A 59 -5.80 -26.58 -15.77
C GLY A 59 -5.64 -27.45 -17.02
N GLU A 60 -4.41 -27.92 -17.23
CA GLU A 60 -4.15 -29.32 -17.53
C GLU A 60 -3.06 -29.79 -16.56
N GLN A 61 -3.45 -30.57 -15.55
CA GLN A 61 -2.49 -31.39 -14.81
C GLN A 61 -2.05 -32.54 -15.70
N ASN A 62 -1.29 -32.23 -16.75
CA ASN A 62 -0.48 -33.24 -17.40
C ASN A 62 0.65 -33.60 -16.42
N GLN A 63 1.03 -34.88 -16.36
CA GLN A 63 2.15 -35.35 -15.55
C GLN A 63 3.43 -34.66 -16.02
N VAL A 64 3.74 -33.49 -15.45
CA VAL A 64 4.93 -32.73 -15.77
C VAL A 64 6.13 -33.54 -15.28
N ASN A 65 7.07 -33.82 -16.18
CA ASN A 65 8.33 -34.50 -15.84
C ASN A 65 8.97 -33.80 -14.61
N PRO A 66 9.42 -34.53 -13.57
CA PRO A 66 10.05 -33.94 -12.40
C PRO A 66 11.16 -32.93 -12.69
N GLU A 67 11.97 -33.17 -13.72
CA GLU A 67 13.04 -32.25 -14.14
C GLU A 67 12.47 -30.94 -14.71
N MET A 68 11.35 -31.03 -15.44
CA MET A 68 10.65 -29.87 -15.97
C MET A 68 9.93 -29.09 -14.86
N SER A 69 9.38 -29.78 -13.85
CA SER A 69 8.82 -29.16 -12.64
C SER A 69 9.90 -28.37 -11.89
N GLN A 70 11.06 -28.98 -11.66
CA GLN A 70 12.19 -28.31 -11.02
C GLN A 70 12.68 -27.10 -11.83
N ALA A 71 12.74 -27.21 -13.16
CA ALA A 71 13.13 -26.09 -14.02
C ALA A 71 12.11 -24.94 -13.97
N ILE A 72 10.80 -25.25 -13.94
CA ILE A 72 9.73 -24.25 -13.83
C ILE A 72 9.77 -23.58 -12.45
N GLU A 73 9.93 -24.33 -11.37
CA GLU A 73 10.10 -23.76 -10.02
C GLU A 73 11.34 -22.86 -9.93
N ALA A 74 12.46 -23.28 -10.52
CA ALA A 74 13.67 -22.48 -10.56
C ALA A 74 13.51 -21.20 -11.39
N LEU A 75 12.71 -21.25 -12.47
CA LEU A 75 12.35 -20.09 -13.27
C LEU A 75 11.44 -19.13 -12.49
N ASP A 76 10.40 -19.64 -11.84
CA ASP A 76 9.51 -18.85 -10.99
C ASP A 76 10.31 -18.12 -9.90
N ALA A 77 11.20 -18.82 -9.20
CA ALA A 77 12.09 -18.22 -8.20
C ALA A 77 12.98 -17.10 -8.77
N LYS A 78 13.55 -17.29 -9.96
CA LYS A 78 14.40 -16.26 -10.62
C LYS A 78 13.60 -15.06 -11.09
N LEU A 79 12.41 -15.28 -11.65
CA LEU A 79 11.50 -14.21 -12.05
C LEU A 79 11.05 -13.40 -10.82
N ASN A 80 10.69 -14.11 -9.75
CA ASN A 80 10.33 -13.53 -8.46
C ASN A 80 11.47 -12.66 -7.88
N TYR A 81 12.72 -13.12 -7.98
CA TYR A 81 13.90 -12.35 -7.61
C TYR A 81 14.05 -11.08 -8.47
N LEU A 82 13.99 -11.21 -9.80
CA LEU A 82 14.12 -10.06 -10.71
C LEU A 82 13.02 -9.02 -10.51
N ILE A 83 11.78 -9.46 -10.27
CA ILE A 83 10.67 -8.56 -9.92
C ILE A 83 10.99 -7.80 -8.62
N GLY A 84 11.44 -8.52 -7.59
CA GLY A 84 11.85 -7.89 -6.33
C GLY A 84 12.95 -6.85 -6.51
N VAL A 85 14.02 -7.19 -7.23
CA VAL A 85 15.15 -6.29 -7.52
C VAL A 85 14.70 -5.05 -8.29
N ASN A 86 13.88 -5.22 -9.33
CA ASN A 86 13.45 -4.09 -10.16
C ASN A 86 12.51 -3.15 -9.40
N MET A 87 11.62 -3.68 -8.57
CA MET A 87 10.72 -2.88 -7.74
C MET A 87 11.45 -2.10 -6.65
N LEU A 88 12.49 -2.68 -6.04
CA LEU A 88 13.36 -1.97 -5.09
C LEU A 88 14.11 -0.83 -5.79
N ASN A 89 14.58 -1.06 -7.03
CA ASN A 89 15.16 0.00 -7.85
C ASN A 89 14.13 1.11 -8.12
N ASP A 90 12.91 0.80 -8.54
CA ASP A 90 11.88 1.83 -8.79
C ASP A 90 11.56 2.68 -7.55
N ALA A 91 11.52 2.08 -6.37
CA ALA A 91 11.33 2.81 -5.11
C ALA A 91 12.49 3.77 -4.81
N SER A 92 13.73 3.33 -5.05
CA SER A 92 14.91 4.18 -4.92
C SER A 92 14.95 5.34 -5.92
N HIS A 93 14.40 5.17 -7.13
CA HIS A 93 14.31 6.21 -8.15
C HIS A 93 13.13 7.18 -7.92
N GLY A 94 12.07 6.74 -7.22
CA GLY A 94 10.84 7.50 -7.00
C GLY A 94 10.88 8.56 -5.89
N ASN A 95 12.04 8.87 -5.31
CA ASN A 95 12.18 9.74 -4.12
C ASN A 95 11.27 9.32 -2.94
N MET A 96 10.94 8.02 -2.86
CA MET A 96 10.14 7.45 -1.78
C MET A 96 11.05 7.21 -0.58
N GLN A 97 10.60 7.61 0.60
CA GLN A 97 11.34 7.41 1.84
C GLN A 97 10.61 6.42 2.73
N GLU A 98 11.35 5.49 3.32
CA GLU A 98 10.82 4.61 4.36
C GLU A 98 10.41 5.43 5.57
N ARG A 99 9.12 5.37 5.91
CA ARG A 99 8.58 6.10 7.07
C ARG A 99 7.70 5.19 7.92
N PRO A 100 7.74 5.36 9.25
CA PRO A 100 6.76 4.73 10.12
C PRO A 100 5.39 5.35 9.86
N VAL A 101 4.42 4.48 9.57
CA VAL A 101 3.05 4.86 9.24
C VAL A 101 2.05 4.09 10.10
N ASN A 102 0.92 4.74 10.34
CA ASN A 102 -0.30 4.06 10.78
C ASN A 102 -1.24 3.99 9.58
N LEU A 103 -1.52 2.78 9.09
CA LEU A 103 -2.28 2.54 7.86
C LEU A 103 -3.58 1.80 8.18
N SER A 104 -4.68 2.24 7.56
CA SER A 104 -5.96 1.54 7.46
C SER A 104 -6.44 1.53 6.01
N VAL A 105 -7.52 0.78 5.75
CA VAL A 105 -8.20 0.79 4.45
C VAL A 105 -8.64 2.20 4.06
N THR A 106 -9.07 3.05 4.99
CA THR A 106 -9.60 4.38 4.64
C THR A 106 -8.56 5.50 4.60
N GLY A 107 -7.32 5.26 5.01
CA GLY A 107 -6.35 6.34 5.13
C GLY A 107 -5.03 5.96 5.79
N ILE A 108 -4.15 6.94 5.86
CA ILE A 108 -2.79 6.80 6.41
C ILE A 108 -2.43 7.98 7.30
N SER A 109 -1.65 7.73 8.34
CA SER A 109 -1.00 8.77 9.14
C SER A 109 0.50 8.53 9.22
N PHE A 110 1.28 9.58 9.03
CA PHE A 110 2.73 9.56 9.11
C PHE A 110 3.27 10.92 9.55
N VAL A 111 4.57 10.99 9.82
CA VAL A 111 5.28 12.23 10.14
C VAL A 111 6.00 12.71 8.88
N THR A 112 5.88 14.01 8.59
CA THR A 112 6.54 14.68 7.45
C THR A 112 7.16 15.99 7.88
N ASP A 113 8.17 16.44 7.13
CA ASP A 113 8.77 17.77 7.26
C ASP A 113 8.00 18.83 6.44
N LYS A 114 7.04 18.40 5.61
CA LYS A 114 6.12 19.28 4.88
C LYS A 114 5.00 19.75 5.79
N HIS A 115 4.57 21.00 5.60
CA HIS A 115 3.51 21.61 6.38
C HIS A 115 2.18 21.52 5.66
N TYR A 116 1.20 20.85 6.25
CA TYR A 116 -0.15 20.66 5.75
C TYR A 116 -1.20 21.33 6.64
N LYS A 117 -2.32 21.71 6.03
CA LYS A 117 -3.52 22.21 6.68
C LYS A 117 -4.68 21.24 6.47
N LEU A 118 -5.66 21.30 7.35
CA LEU A 118 -6.91 20.56 7.18
C LEU A 118 -7.55 20.93 5.84
N GLY A 119 -7.98 19.91 5.09
CA GLY A 119 -8.59 20.07 3.78
C GLY A 119 -7.62 20.11 2.60
N ASP A 120 -6.29 20.16 2.85
CA ASP A 120 -5.32 20.10 1.75
C ASP A 120 -5.47 18.80 0.95
N ALA A 121 -5.42 18.93 -0.38
CA ALA A 121 -5.35 17.81 -1.30
C ALA A 121 -3.90 17.32 -1.41
N VAL A 122 -3.72 15.99 -1.41
CA VAL A 122 -2.39 15.35 -1.41
C VAL A 122 -2.39 14.17 -2.37
N ALA A 123 -1.36 14.10 -3.22
CA ALA A 123 -0.98 12.89 -3.94
C ALA A 123 -0.04 12.07 -3.04
N ILE A 124 -0.28 10.78 -2.94
CA ILE A 124 0.52 9.87 -2.13
C ILE A 124 0.92 8.68 -3.00
N ASN A 125 2.21 8.41 -3.12
CA ASN A 125 2.70 7.17 -3.68
C ASN A 125 3.14 6.26 -2.53
N LEU A 126 2.62 5.03 -2.50
CA LEU A 126 2.92 4.02 -1.49
C LEU A 126 3.50 2.79 -2.16
N MET A 127 4.56 2.22 -1.61
CA MET A 127 5.06 0.92 -2.05
C MET A 127 4.76 -0.11 -0.97
N LEU A 128 3.71 -0.91 -1.18
CA LEU A 128 3.37 -1.96 -0.24
C LEU A 128 4.31 -3.16 -0.43
N PRO A 129 4.89 -3.71 0.65
CA PRO A 129 5.72 -4.93 0.60
C PRO A 129 4.85 -6.18 0.44
N LEU A 130 4.01 -6.18 -0.60
CA LEU A 130 3.31 -7.36 -1.11
C LEU A 130 4.28 -8.19 -1.96
N PHE A 131 3.87 -9.41 -2.33
CA PHE A 131 4.57 -10.19 -3.32
C PHE A 131 3.60 -10.51 -4.47
N PRO A 132 3.81 -9.98 -5.68
CA PRO A 132 4.85 -9.00 -6.03
C PRO A 132 4.63 -7.64 -5.31
N PRO A 133 5.71 -6.84 -5.09
CA PRO A 133 5.58 -5.50 -4.52
C PRO A 133 4.62 -4.66 -5.35
N SER A 134 3.81 -3.85 -4.69
CA SER A 134 2.76 -3.09 -5.36
C SER A 134 2.90 -1.61 -5.04
N ILE A 135 3.16 -0.82 -6.08
CA ILE A 135 3.13 0.64 -6.01
C ILE A 135 1.70 1.10 -6.25
N LEU A 136 1.17 1.86 -5.30
CA LEU A 136 -0.13 2.52 -5.37
C LEU A 136 0.09 4.03 -5.45
N GLU A 137 -0.41 4.63 -6.51
CA GLU A 137 -0.53 6.08 -6.64
C GLU A 137 -1.93 6.43 -6.14
N LEU A 138 -2.08 7.21 -5.09
CA LEU A 138 -3.36 7.57 -4.50
C LEU A 138 -3.49 9.08 -4.40
N VAL A 139 -4.73 9.53 -4.27
CA VAL A 139 -5.02 10.90 -3.86
C VAL A 139 -5.85 10.89 -2.58
N GLY A 140 -5.74 11.94 -1.80
CA GLY A 140 -6.45 12.04 -0.53
C GLY A 140 -6.55 13.47 -0.02
N THR A 141 -7.24 13.59 1.10
CA THR A 141 -7.46 14.87 1.77
C THR A 141 -6.95 14.80 3.20
N VAL A 142 -6.25 15.85 3.64
CA VAL A 142 -5.77 15.96 5.01
C VAL A 142 -6.95 16.15 5.96
N VAL A 143 -7.22 15.14 6.78
CA VAL A 143 -8.28 15.13 7.80
C VAL A 143 -7.75 15.39 9.21
N ARG A 144 -6.42 15.35 9.40
CA ARG A 144 -5.76 15.66 10.66
C ARG A 144 -4.40 16.29 10.40
N ALA A 145 -4.18 17.49 10.93
CA ALA A 145 -2.90 18.19 10.87
C ALA A 145 -2.73 19.05 12.14
N PRO A 146 -2.28 18.46 13.26
CA PRO A 146 -1.98 19.21 14.48
C PRO A 146 -0.90 20.27 14.21
N ARG A 147 -0.77 21.25 15.11
CA ARG A 147 0.30 22.24 15.01
C ARG A 147 1.66 21.53 14.95
N PRO A 148 2.57 21.95 14.05
CA PRO A 148 3.90 21.35 13.94
C PRO A 148 4.63 21.39 15.28
N LYS A 149 5.39 20.32 15.58
CA LYS A 149 6.34 20.33 16.69
C LYS A 149 7.74 20.51 16.08
N GLY A 150 8.17 21.76 15.95
CA GLY A 150 9.40 22.09 15.23
C GLY A 150 9.22 21.95 13.72
N THR A 151 10.15 21.27 13.04
CA THR A 151 10.10 21.05 11.59
C THR A 151 9.19 19.91 11.18
N LYS A 152 8.76 19.07 12.14
CA LYS A 152 7.97 17.86 11.88
C LYS A 152 6.51 18.06 12.20
N GLN A 153 5.65 17.56 11.31
CA GLN A 153 4.22 17.54 11.49
C GLN A 153 3.69 16.11 11.30
N GLN A 154 2.86 15.65 12.25
CA GLN A 154 2.09 14.44 12.05
C GLN A 154 0.86 14.78 11.22
N VAL A 155 0.65 14.07 10.13
CA VAL A 155 -0.51 14.26 9.26
C VAL A 155 -1.34 12.98 9.19
N GLY A 156 -2.65 13.13 9.03
CA GLY A 156 -3.59 12.06 8.75
C GLY A 156 -4.34 12.39 7.48
N ILE A 157 -4.28 11.49 6.50
CA ILE A 157 -4.86 11.65 5.17
C ILE A 157 -5.91 10.56 4.97
N LYS A 158 -7.09 10.97 4.54
CA LYS A 158 -8.15 10.06 4.08
C LYS A 158 -7.98 9.82 2.59
N PHE A 159 -7.96 8.56 2.18
CA PHE A 159 -7.82 8.18 0.78
C PHE A 159 -9.10 8.45 0.00
N TYR A 160 -8.91 8.73 -1.29
CA TYR A 160 -9.94 8.70 -2.31
C TYR A 160 -9.54 7.64 -3.34
N TYR A 161 -10.30 6.55 -3.39
CA TYR A 161 -10.09 5.48 -4.33
C TYR A 161 -10.73 5.79 -5.67
N ARG A 162 -9.99 5.49 -6.75
CA ARG A 162 -10.42 5.75 -8.12
C ARG A 162 -10.88 4.47 -8.81
N CYS A 163 -10.54 3.32 -8.25
CA CYS A 163 -11.06 2.01 -8.62
C CYS A 163 -11.00 1.04 -7.43
N ASP A 164 -11.78 -0.03 -7.52
CA ASP A 164 -11.87 -1.07 -6.48
C ASP A 164 -10.51 -1.75 -6.25
N ASP A 165 -9.67 -1.89 -7.28
CA ASP A 165 -8.34 -2.50 -7.18
C ASP A 165 -7.39 -1.77 -6.21
N GLU A 166 -7.49 -0.44 -6.12
CA GLU A 166 -6.70 0.36 -5.18
C GLU A 166 -7.11 0.05 -3.73
N GLU A 167 -8.42 0.02 -3.46
CA GLU A 167 -8.98 -0.31 -2.15
C GLU A 167 -8.70 -1.76 -1.75
N ASP A 168 -8.88 -2.69 -2.68
CA ASP A 168 -8.62 -4.11 -2.50
C ASP A 168 -7.16 -4.38 -2.13
N THR A 169 -6.23 -3.69 -2.80
CA THR A 169 -4.80 -3.89 -2.59
C THR A 169 -4.38 -3.41 -1.21
N ILE A 170 -4.88 -2.25 -0.74
CA ILE A 170 -4.64 -1.78 0.63
C ILE A 170 -5.31 -2.71 1.64
N SER A 171 -6.56 -3.11 1.40
CA SER A 171 -7.30 -4.01 2.27
C SER A 171 -6.55 -5.32 2.49
N LYS A 172 -6.16 -6.00 1.40
CA LYS A 172 -5.37 -7.24 1.45
C LYS A 172 -4.09 -7.08 2.26
N TYR A 173 -3.38 -5.96 2.09
CA TYR A 173 -2.17 -5.67 2.85
C TYR A 173 -2.44 -5.49 4.35
N VAL A 174 -3.38 -4.61 4.71
CA VAL A 174 -3.74 -4.29 6.10
C VAL A 174 -4.19 -5.55 6.84
N TYR A 175 -5.07 -6.36 6.23
CA TYR A 175 -5.54 -7.60 6.84
C TYR A 175 -4.41 -8.62 7.03
N ARG A 176 -3.54 -8.79 6.04
CA ARG A 176 -2.41 -9.71 6.13
C ARG A 176 -1.48 -9.31 7.28
N ARG A 177 -1.10 -8.04 7.34
CA ARG A 177 -0.19 -7.52 8.38
C ARG A 177 -0.83 -7.60 9.77
N HIS A 178 -2.11 -7.29 9.89
CA HIS A 178 -2.85 -7.43 11.16
C HIS A 178 -2.80 -8.87 11.69
N ARG A 179 -3.02 -9.87 10.81
CA ARG A 179 -2.91 -11.29 11.18
C ARG A 179 -1.49 -11.68 11.61
N GLU A 180 -0.46 -11.13 10.97
CA GLU A 180 0.93 -11.38 11.35
C GLU A 180 1.24 -10.82 12.74
N THR A 181 0.79 -9.61 13.06
CA THR A 181 0.99 -8.99 14.37
C THR A 181 0.37 -9.83 15.48
N ILE A 182 -0.88 -10.28 15.32
CA ILE A 182 -1.56 -11.15 16.30
C ILE A 182 -0.78 -12.45 16.51
N ARG A 183 -0.26 -13.05 15.42
CA ARG A 183 0.54 -14.29 15.51
C ARG A 183 1.85 -14.07 16.25
N ALA A 184 2.50 -12.92 16.06
CA ALA A 184 3.74 -12.59 16.76
C ALA A 184 3.50 -12.33 18.25
N GLU A 185 2.43 -11.61 18.60
CA GLU A 185 2.04 -11.37 20.00
C GLU A 185 1.75 -12.67 20.75
N ASN A 186 1.08 -13.62 20.11
CA ASN A 186 0.78 -14.93 20.70
C ASN A 186 2.01 -15.83 20.88
N LYS A 187 3.10 -15.61 20.13
CA LYS A 187 4.36 -16.36 20.29
C LYS A 187 5.26 -15.82 21.39
N ASN A 188 5.08 -14.55 21.76
CA ASN A 188 5.88 -13.85 22.76
C ASN A 188 5.18 -13.78 24.14
N ARG A 189 4.07 -14.51 24.30
CA ARG A 189 3.37 -14.74 25.57
C ARG A 189 3.70 -16.14 26.07
#